data_AF-A0A7I8MWN7-F1
#
_entry.id   AF-A0A7I8MWN7-F1
#
_cell.length_a   1.000
_cell.length_b   1.000
_cell.length_c   1.000
_cell.angle_alpha   90.00
_cell.angle_beta   90.00
_cell.angle_gamma   90.00
#
_symmetry.space_group_name_H-M   'P 1'
#
loop_
_entity.id
_entity.type
_entity.pdbx_description
1 polymer ?
#
loop_
_entity_poly.entity_id
_entity_poly.type
_entity_poly.pdbx_seq_one_letter_code
_entity_poly.pdbx_strand_id
1 'polypeptide(L)'
;MRSVTVPLESAREVFFKATLPRYALLTKKTYPGVENLHPDAQTALLSLIYNRGASFKGARRREMAAIKELVATADYEGIAQQIRAMKRLWEGSGLSGLLKRRDHEARLVRLSDREYETVELVRV
;
A
#
# COMPACT_ATOMS: atom_id res chain seq x y z
N MET A 1 30.11 19.76 -0.05
CA MET A 1 28.95 19.01 0.50
C MET A 1 29.50 17.94 1.43
N ARG A 2 29.16 17.93 2.73
CA ARG A 2 29.54 16.81 3.61
C ARG A 2 28.52 15.69 3.42
N SER A 3 28.99 14.48 3.14
CA SER A 3 28.19 13.27 3.06
C SER A 3 27.74 12.86 4.47
N VAL A 4 26.43 12.86 4.72
CA VAL A 4 25.84 12.29 5.94
C VAL A 4 25.56 10.81 5.68
N THR A 5 26.17 9.93 6.46
CA THR A 5 25.89 8.49 6.42
C THR A 5 24.97 8.15 7.58
N VAL A 6 23.82 7.55 7.29
CA VAL A 6 22.85 7.12 8.31
C VAL A 6 22.97 5.61 8.51
N PRO A 7 23.23 5.13 9.73
CA PRO A 7 23.24 3.69 10.01
C PRO A 7 21.89 3.05 9.70
N LEU A 8 21.91 1.82 9.15
CA LEU A 8 20.68 1.08 8.84
C LEU A 8 19.77 0.93 10.06
N GLU A 9 20.34 0.69 11.23
CA GLU A 9 19.56 0.51 12.46
C GLU A 9 18.80 1.79 12.84
N SER A 10 19.45 2.95 12.77
CA SER A 10 18.80 4.24 13.02
C SER A 10 17.71 4.53 11.97
N ALA A 11 17.97 4.22 10.70
CA ALA A 11 16.96 4.37 9.64
C ALA A 11 15.76 3.44 9.86
N ARG A 12 16.01 2.19 10.30
CA ARG A 12 15.00 1.20 10.63
C ARG A 12 14.14 1.64 11.81
N GLU A 13 14.75 2.18 12.86
CA GLU A 13 14.05 2.71 14.02
C GLU A 13 13.10 3.86 13.63
N VAL A 14 13.59 4.83 12.87
CA VAL A 14 12.76 5.94 12.37
C VAL A 14 11.65 5.44 11.44
N PHE A 15 11.93 4.41 10.63
CA PHE A 15 10.92 3.81 9.78
C PHE A 15 9.78 3.21 10.60
N PHE A 16 10.08 2.33 11.56
CA PHE A 16 9.05 1.65 12.35
C PHE A 16 8.36 2.54 13.37
N LYS A 17 9.08 3.48 14.02
CA LYS A 17 8.51 4.32 15.08
C LYS A 17 7.79 5.57 14.58
N ALA A 18 8.17 6.09 13.41
CA ALA A 18 7.61 7.36 12.91
C ALA A 18 6.98 7.23 11.53
N THR A 19 7.69 6.61 10.57
CA THR A 19 7.24 6.58 9.18
C THR A 19 6.03 5.66 9.00
N LEU A 20 6.14 4.42 9.47
CA LEU A 20 5.11 3.40 9.30
C LEU A 20 3.78 3.79 9.98
N PRO A 21 3.75 4.26 11.25
CA PRO A 21 2.50 4.70 11.88
C PRO A 21 1.85 5.89 11.17
N ARG A 22 2.66 6.83 10.66
CA ARG A 22 2.16 7.97 9.89
C ARG A 22 1.46 7.51 8.61
N TYR A 23 2.05 6.56 7.89
CA TYR A 23 1.47 6.03 6.66
C TYR A 23 0.29 5.09 6.92
N ALA A 24 0.28 4.37 8.04
CA ALA A 24 -0.88 3.60 8.49
C ALA A 24 -2.10 4.52 8.70
N LEU A 25 -1.93 5.58 9.50
CA LEU A 25 -2.98 6.58 9.72
C LEU A 25 -3.42 7.27 8.42
N LEU A 26 -2.48 7.59 7.52
CA LEU A 26 -2.80 8.17 6.22
C LEU A 26 -3.62 7.20 5.36
N THR A 27 -3.31 5.90 5.42
CA THR A 27 -4.04 4.86 4.69
C THR A 27 -5.47 4.76 5.18
N LYS A 28 -5.68 4.69 6.50
CA LYS A 28 -7.02 4.72 7.12
C LYS A 28 -7.83 5.96 6.77
N LYS A 29 -7.20 7.14 6.77
CA LYS A 29 -7.85 8.38 6.34
C LYS A 29 -8.21 8.37 4.85
N THR A 30 -7.39 7.73 4.01
CA THR A 30 -7.58 7.70 2.55
C THR A 30 -8.66 6.69 2.15
N TYR A 31 -8.70 5.55 2.82
CA TYR A 31 -9.62 4.46 2.59
C TYR A 31 -10.36 4.11 3.90
N PRO A 32 -11.40 4.86 4.27
CA PRO A 32 -12.19 4.55 5.46
C PRO A 32 -12.76 3.12 5.40
N GLY A 33 -12.61 2.35 6.48
CA GLY A 33 -13.03 0.95 6.54
C GLY A 33 -11.91 -0.05 6.21
N VAL A 34 -10.71 0.43 5.83
CA VAL A 34 -9.55 -0.43 5.58
C VAL A 34 -9.20 -1.30 6.79
N GLU A 35 -9.41 -0.81 8.01
CA GLU A 35 -9.15 -1.56 9.24
C GLU A 35 -10.00 -2.83 9.40
N ASN A 36 -11.10 -2.93 8.65
CA ASN A 36 -12.01 -4.08 8.67
C ASN A 36 -11.62 -5.14 7.63
N LEU A 37 -10.69 -4.84 6.73
CA LEU A 37 -10.17 -5.81 5.78
C LEU A 37 -9.20 -6.77 6.46
N HIS A 38 -8.92 -7.91 5.83
CA HIS A 38 -7.87 -8.81 6.29
C HIS A 38 -6.49 -8.12 6.33
N PRO A 39 -5.62 -8.48 7.28
CA PRO A 39 -4.31 -7.84 7.50
C PRO A 39 -3.45 -7.66 6.24
N ASP A 40 -3.47 -8.65 5.35
CA ASP A 40 -2.73 -8.63 4.10
C ASP A 40 -3.23 -7.54 3.14
N ALA A 41 -4.54 -7.34 3.08
CA ALA A 41 -5.13 -6.26 2.29
C ALA A 41 -4.83 -4.88 2.89
N GLN A 42 -4.86 -4.76 4.22
CA GLN A 42 -4.44 -3.55 4.93
C GLN A 42 -2.99 -3.19 4.59
N THR A 43 -2.10 -4.18 4.65
CA THR A 43 -0.67 -4.03 4.37
C THR A 43 -0.40 -3.65 2.92
N ALA A 44 -1.11 -4.26 1.97
CA ALA A 44 -1.00 -3.92 0.56
C ALA A 44 -1.42 -2.46 0.27
N LEU A 45 -2.53 -2.00 0.86
CA LEU A 45 -3.00 -0.63 0.71
C LEU A 45 -2.08 0.38 1.41
N LEU A 46 -1.51 0.03 2.56
CA LEU A 46 -0.47 0.83 3.22
C LEU A 46 0.75 0.97 2.31
N SER A 47 1.26 -0.14 1.75
CA SER A 47 2.38 -0.13 0.81
C SER A 47 2.10 0.74 -0.42
N LEU A 48 0.87 0.70 -0.93
CA LEU A 48 0.43 1.53 -2.06
C LEU A 48 0.48 3.02 -1.70
N ILE A 49 -0.05 3.42 -0.54
CA ILE A 49 -0.05 4.80 -0.06
C ILE A 49 1.37 5.28 0.26
N TYR A 50 2.22 4.43 0.82
CA TYR A 50 3.64 4.73 1.02
C TYR A 50 4.33 5.06 -0.32
N ASN A 51 4.09 4.24 -1.35
CA ASN A 51 4.73 4.40 -2.65
C ASN A 51 4.17 5.54 -3.50
N ARG A 52 2.87 5.81 -3.42
CA ARG A 52 2.19 6.75 -4.33
C ARG A 52 1.59 7.97 -3.64
N GLY A 53 1.43 7.98 -2.32
CA GLY A 53 0.71 9.01 -1.59
C GLY A 53 -0.80 8.95 -1.76
N ALA A 54 -1.52 9.75 -0.97
CA ALA A 54 -2.97 9.67 -0.75
C ALA A 54 -3.87 10.43 -1.76
N SER A 55 -3.30 11.04 -2.80
CA SER A 55 -4.09 11.84 -3.74
C SER A 55 -4.88 10.98 -4.73
N PHE A 56 -6.14 11.34 -4.94
CA PHE A 56 -7.03 10.80 -5.98
C PHE A 56 -7.11 11.66 -7.24
N LYS A 57 -6.43 12.82 -7.27
CA LYS A 57 -6.59 13.79 -8.36
C LYS A 57 -5.82 13.38 -9.62
N GLY A 58 -6.51 13.45 -10.76
CA GLY A 58 -5.95 13.30 -12.10
C GLY A 58 -5.98 11.88 -12.66
N ALA A 59 -5.84 11.77 -13.98
CA ALA A 59 -6.00 10.52 -14.72
C ALA A 59 -5.04 9.40 -14.28
N ARG A 60 -3.86 9.75 -13.74
CA ARG A 60 -2.89 8.79 -13.21
C ARG A 60 -3.31 8.17 -11.86
N ARG A 61 -4.39 8.65 -11.24
CA ARG A 61 -4.89 8.21 -9.92
C ARG A 61 -6.23 7.50 -9.97
N ARG A 62 -6.81 7.27 -11.16
CA ARG A 62 -8.16 6.69 -11.30
C ARG A 62 -8.33 5.35 -10.58
N GLU A 63 -7.36 4.44 -10.67
CA GLU A 63 -7.43 3.14 -10.00
C GLU A 63 -7.39 3.31 -8.47
N MET A 64 -6.63 4.27 -7.96
CA MET A 64 -6.57 4.54 -6.51
C MET A 64 -7.89 5.09 -6.00
N ALA A 65 -8.57 5.92 -6.80
CA ALA A 65 -9.89 6.45 -6.46
C ALA A 65 -10.95 5.33 -6.48
N ALA A 66 -10.89 4.44 -7.47
CA ALA A 66 -11.81 3.30 -7.60
C ALA A 66 -11.75 2.34 -6.40
N ILE A 67 -10.56 2.14 -5.82
CA ILE A 67 -10.37 1.29 -4.63
C ILE A 67 -11.23 1.75 -3.43
N LYS A 68 -11.59 3.03 -3.33
CA LYS A 68 -12.32 3.56 -2.17
C LYS A 68 -13.65 2.84 -1.92
N GLU A 69 -14.44 2.65 -2.97
CA GLU A 69 -15.73 1.96 -2.85
C GLU A 69 -15.55 0.46 -2.62
N LEU A 70 -14.49 -0.13 -3.20
CA LEU A 70 -14.18 -1.56 -3.05
C LEU A 70 -13.74 -1.91 -1.62
N VAL A 71 -13.07 -0.98 -0.93
CA VAL A 71 -12.75 -1.13 0.50
C VAL A 71 -14.02 -1.16 1.34
N ALA A 72 -15.02 -0.31 1.02
CA ALA A 72 -16.27 -0.26 1.78
C ALA A 72 -17.08 -1.57 1.70
N THR A 73 -16.96 -2.30 0.58
CA THR A 73 -17.63 -3.59 0.37
C THR A 73 -16.74 -4.81 0.61
N ALA A 74 -15.51 -4.61 1.10
CA ALA A 74 -14.49 -5.65 1.22
C ALA A 74 -14.30 -6.50 -0.07
N ASP A 75 -14.39 -5.86 -1.25
CA ASP A 75 -14.18 -6.53 -2.53
C ASP A 75 -12.67 -6.72 -2.80
N TYR A 76 -12.09 -7.75 -2.19
CA TYR A 76 -10.68 -8.10 -2.31
C TYR A 76 -10.24 -8.31 -3.76
N GLU A 77 -11.08 -8.93 -4.57
CA GLU A 77 -10.77 -9.21 -5.97
C GLU A 77 -10.74 -7.92 -6.78
N GLY A 78 -11.73 -7.04 -6.59
CA GLY A 78 -11.75 -5.71 -7.19
C GLY A 78 -10.54 -4.86 -6.78
N ILE A 79 -10.19 -4.85 -5.48
CA ILE A 79 -9.01 -4.13 -4.97
C ILE A 79 -7.75 -4.63 -5.68
N ALA A 80 -7.55 -5.95 -5.74
CA ALA A 80 -6.40 -6.57 -6.39
C ALA A 80 -6.32 -6.20 -7.89
N GLN A 81 -7.46 -6.21 -8.59
CA GLN A 81 -7.54 -5.82 -10.00
C GLN A 81 -7.14 -4.36 -10.20
N GLN A 82 -7.63 -3.43 -9.37
CA GLN A 82 -7.27 -2.02 -9.47
C GLN A 82 -5.79 -1.79 -9.19
N ILE A 83 -5.21 -2.45 -8.19
CA ILE A 83 -3.76 -2.38 -7.90
C ILE A 83 -2.95 -2.82 -9.13
N ARG A 84 -3.33 -3.94 -9.77
CA ARG A 84 -2.65 -4.46 -10.95
C ARG A 84 -2.84 -3.55 -12.17
N ALA A 85 -4.03 -2.98 -12.36
CA ALA A 85 -4.34 -2.09 -13.49
C ALA A 85 -3.49 -0.81 -13.50
N MET A 86 -2.96 -0.38 -12.34
CA MET A 86 -2.03 0.76 -12.26
C MET A 86 -0.73 0.54 -13.04
N LYS A 87 -0.39 -0.71 -13.42
CA LYS A 87 0.78 -1.03 -14.23
C LYS A 87 0.86 -0.26 -15.55
N ARG A 88 -0.28 0.10 -16.14
CA ARG A 88 -0.37 0.94 -17.35
C ARG A 88 0.43 2.26 -17.26
N LEU A 89 0.73 2.72 -16.03
CA LEU A 89 1.45 3.98 -15.80
C LEU A 89 2.95 3.88 -16.06
N TRP A 90 3.49 2.66 -16.09
CA TRP A 90 4.91 2.38 -16.17
C TRP A 90 5.26 1.28 -17.17
N GLU A 91 4.27 0.67 -17.81
CA GLU A 91 4.48 -0.26 -18.91
C GLU A 91 5.28 0.43 -20.03
N GLY A 92 6.30 -0.26 -20.55
CA GLY A 92 7.21 0.30 -21.56
C GLY A 92 8.20 1.36 -21.06
N SER A 93 8.17 1.76 -19.78
CA SER A 93 9.06 2.82 -19.25
C SER A 93 10.40 2.31 -18.66
N GLY A 94 10.67 1.01 -18.72
CA GLY A 94 11.85 0.39 -18.11
C GLY A 94 11.77 0.25 -16.58
N LEU A 95 10.72 0.77 -15.92
CA LEU A 95 10.52 0.71 -14.47
C LEU A 95 9.89 -0.62 -14.02
N SER A 96 10.53 -1.73 -14.37
CA SER A 96 10.02 -3.10 -14.11
C SER A 96 9.80 -3.40 -12.62
N GLY A 97 10.55 -2.77 -11.72
CA GLY A 97 10.37 -2.90 -10.27
C GLY A 97 8.99 -2.44 -9.79
N LEU A 98 8.42 -1.38 -10.38
CA LEU A 98 7.08 -0.90 -10.03
C LEU A 98 5.99 -1.86 -10.50
N LEU A 99 6.21 -2.49 -11.66
CA LEU A 99 5.29 -3.51 -12.20
C LEU A 99 5.24 -4.73 -11.29
N LYS A 100 6.41 -5.27 -10.91
CA LYS A 100 6.52 -6.42 -9.99
C LYS A 100 5.91 -6.10 -8.62
N ARG A 101 6.14 -4.89 -8.10
CA ARG A 101 5.54 -4.44 -6.83
C ARG A 101 4.01 -4.47 -6.87
N ARG A 102 3.38 -3.97 -7.94
CA ARG A 102 1.92 -4.01 -8.09
C ARG A 102 1.38 -5.44 -8.22
N ASP A 103 2.10 -6.33 -8.92
CA ASP A 103 1.70 -7.74 -8.99
C ASP A 103 1.78 -8.42 -7.61
N HIS A 104 2.82 -8.14 -6.81
CA HIS A 104 2.95 -8.68 -5.46
C HIS A 104 1.88 -8.16 -4.50
N GLU A 105 1.60 -6.85 -4.51
CA GLU A 105 0.55 -6.26 -3.68
C GLU A 105 -0.83 -6.79 -4.06
N ALA A 106 -1.14 -6.89 -5.36
CA ALA A 106 -2.41 -7.47 -5.81
C ALA A 106 -2.56 -8.94 -5.38
N ARG A 107 -1.46 -9.71 -5.46
CA ARG A 107 -1.44 -11.11 -4.97
C ARG A 107 -1.68 -11.17 -3.46
N LEU A 108 -1.05 -10.27 -2.69
CA LEU A 108 -1.22 -10.21 -1.24
C LEU A 108 -2.69 -9.95 -0.86
N VAL A 109 -3.36 -9.02 -1.53
CA VAL A 109 -4.80 -8.77 -1.30
C VAL A 109 -5.64 -10.01 -1.63
N ARG A 110 -5.39 -10.65 -2.78
CA ARG A 110 -6.19 -11.80 -3.25
C ARG A 110 -6.05 -13.03 -2.35
N LEU A 111 -4.85 -13.25 -1.80
CA LEU A 111 -4.53 -14.40 -0.95
C LEU A 111 -4.63 -14.07 0.53
N SER A 112 -5.48 -13.10 0.90
CA SER A 112 -5.55 -12.56 2.26
C SER A 112 -6.28 -13.47 3.25
N ASP A 113 -6.14 -14.79 3.16
CA ASP A 113 -6.81 -15.77 4.02
C ASP A 113 -5.99 -16.18 5.27
N ARG A 114 -4.83 -15.55 5.47
CA ARG A 114 -3.90 -15.89 6.54
C ARG A 114 -4.29 -15.27 7.88
N GLU A 115 -4.25 -16.11 8.91
CA GLU A 115 -4.29 -15.67 10.30
C GLU A 115 -2.89 -15.25 10.75
N TYR A 116 -2.83 -14.15 11.50
CA TYR A 116 -1.59 -13.57 12.02
C TYR A 116 -1.72 -13.34 13.52
N GLU A 117 -0.61 -13.50 14.24
CA GLU A 117 -0.55 -13.10 15.64
C GLU A 117 -0.63 -11.57 15.75
N THR A 118 -1.28 -11.07 16.81
CA THR A 118 -1.51 -9.62 16.97
C THR A 118 -0.23 -8.78 17.01
N VAL A 119 0.90 -9.38 17.39
CA VAL A 119 2.23 -8.73 17.41
C VAL A 119 2.84 -8.53 16.02
N GLU A 120 2.36 -9.28 15.03
CA GLU A 120 2.82 -9.20 13.63
C GLU A 120 2.03 -8.16 12.82
N LEU A 121 0.93 -7.66 13.38
CA LEU A 121 0.01 -6.76 12.71
C LEU A 121 0.45 -5.29 12.78
N VAL A 122 0.54 -4.66 11.62
CA VAL A 122 0.54 -3.20 11.52
C VAL A 122 -0.91 -2.73 11.61
N ARG A 123 -1.25 -2.04 12.70
CA ARG A 123 -2.59 -1.46 12.86
C ARG A 123 -2.74 -0.28 11.91
N VAL A 124 -3.73 -0.35 11.03
CA VAL A 124 -4.09 0.71 10.10
C VAL A 124 -5.30 1.49 10.63
#